data_AF-I0GP57-F1
#
_entry.id   AF-I0GP57-F1
#
_cell.length_a   1.000
_cell.length_b   1.000
_cell.length_c   1.000
_cell.angle_alpha   90.00
_cell.angle_beta   90.00
_cell.angle_gamma   90.00
#
_symmetry.space_group_name_H-M   'P 1'
#
loop_
_entity.id
_entity.type
_entity.pdbx_description
1 polymer ?
#
loop_
_entity_poly.entity_id
_entity_poly.type
_entity_poly.pdbx_seq_one_letter_code
_entity_poly.pdbx_strand_id
1 'polypeptide(L)'
;MEIFFGTMPLFVGLRDRGLEEKGAAVLEQVWFELRPDEDIVNPIMPIGIPMQDYSQVMIAGDFARLRDRVGFYEPKIGLEVCDFLFAPTFMVGKKMISLFRALAPELETRTLALFPVEGDGPEINYWIPYLPPVDCLEICQDSCCVRPDCLAGQVMVKCERKREAHWIFSLAVAEQILARGLMGAHFVRLSTAGKGEQI
;
A
#
# COMPACT_ATOMS: atom_id res chain seq x y z
N MET A 1 65.37 16.57 1.48
CA MET A 1 64.58 17.58 2.21
C MET A 1 63.76 16.82 3.22
N GLU A 2 64.30 16.70 4.43
CA GLU A 2 63.66 16.06 5.58
C GLU A 2 62.69 17.05 6.23
N ILE A 3 61.52 16.57 6.65
CA ILE A 3 60.83 17.14 7.81
C ILE A 3 60.31 15.98 8.65
N PHE A 4 60.77 15.99 9.90
CA PHE A 4 60.53 15.08 11.00
C PHE A 4 59.19 15.35 11.72
N PHE A 5 58.63 14.26 12.26
CA PHE A 5 57.94 14.10 13.57
C PHE A 5 56.57 14.72 13.85
N GLY A 6 55.72 13.88 14.45
CA GLY A 6 54.49 14.29 15.12
C GLY A 6 53.70 13.12 15.73
N THR A 7 54.32 12.40 16.67
CA THR A 7 53.67 11.42 17.57
C THR A 7 52.54 12.06 18.40
N MET A 8 51.52 11.24 18.71
CA MET A 8 50.39 11.53 19.62
C MET A 8 50.79 12.18 20.95
N PRO A 9 49.79 12.79 21.63
CA PRO A 9 49.52 12.39 23.00
C PRO A 9 48.11 11.83 23.16
N LEU A 10 48.04 10.75 23.95
CA LEU A 10 46.86 10.30 24.66
C LEU A 10 46.26 11.48 25.47
N PHE A 11 44.96 11.70 25.36
CA PHE A 11 44.18 12.24 26.47
C PHE A 11 43.32 11.12 27.04
N VAL A 12 43.80 10.58 28.16
CA VAL A 12 43.04 9.74 29.08
C VAL A 12 42.11 10.64 29.90
N GLY A 13 40.83 10.26 29.95
CA GLY A 13 40.03 10.39 31.16
C GLY A 13 39.26 11.69 31.38
N LEU A 14 38.04 11.75 30.85
CA LEU A 14 36.90 12.27 31.60
C LEU A 14 35.78 11.24 31.48
N ARG A 15 35.76 10.36 32.49
CA ARG A 15 34.74 9.35 32.73
C ARG A 15 33.49 10.02 33.29
N ASP A 16 32.34 9.53 32.85
CA ASP A 16 31.01 9.63 33.47
C ASP A 16 30.45 11.02 33.73
N ARG A 17 29.63 11.49 32.78
CA ARG A 17 28.26 11.91 33.11
C ARG A 17 27.31 11.34 32.09
N GLY A 18 26.48 10.41 32.55
CA GLY A 18 25.40 9.83 31.78
C GLY A 18 24.55 10.91 31.12
N LEU A 19 24.45 10.79 29.80
CA LEU A 19 23.26 11.21 29.09
C LEU A 19 22.59 9.91 28.69
N GLU A 20 21.64 9.53 29.56
CA GLU A 20 20.57 8.59 29.25
C GLU A 20 20.13 8.81 27.81
N GLU A 21 20.14 7.74 27.01
CA GLU A 21 19.31 7.65 25.79
C GLU A 21 17.84 7.74 26.24
N LYS A 22 17.40 8.95 26.57
CA LYS A 22 16.01 9.26 26.84
C LYS A 22 15.28 9.26 25.52
N GLY A 23 14.67 8.12 25.25
CA GLY A 23 13.49 7.96 24.42
C GLY A 23 13.56 8.71 23.11
N ALA A 24 14.00 8.02 22.05
CA ALA A 24 13.43 8.31 20.75
C ALA A 24 11.91 8.26 20.94
N ALA A 25 11.27 9.43 20.95
CA ALA A 25 9.82 9.52 20.92
C ALA A 25 9.43 8.68 19.70
N VAL A 26 8.80 7.53 19.95
CA VAL A 26 8.20 6.74 18.88
C VAL A 26 7.13 7.65 18.33
N LEU A 27 7.46 8.41 17.28
CA LEU A 27 6.51 9.23 16.57
C LEU A 27 5.39 8.28 16.16
N GLU A 28 4.20 8.54 16.69
CA GLU A 28 3.03 7.71 16.41
C GLU A 28 2.83 7.69 14.90
N GLN A 29 3.07 6.53 14.28
CA GLN A 29 3.04 6.41 12.85
C GLN A 29 1.59 6.57 12.39
N VAL A 30 1.35 7.57 11.54
CA VAL A 30 0.02 7.83 10.99
C VAL A 30 -0.23 6.89 9.81
N TRP A 31 -1.42 6.30 9.78
CA TRP A 31 -1.83 5.31 8.78
C TRP A 31 -3.02 5.81 7.97
N PHE A 32 -3.06 5.39 6.71
CA PHE A 32 -4.07 5.79 5.74
C PHE A 32 -4.60 4.57 5.00
N GLU A 33 -5.92 4.50 4.85
CA GLU A 33 -6.59 3.55 3.99
C GLU A 33 -6.73 4.15 2.58
N LEU A 34 -6.40 3.37 1.55
CA LEU A 34 -6.67 3.72 0.17
C LEU A 34 -8.10 3.32 -0.20
N ARG A 35 -8.87 4.27 -0.74
CA ARG A 35 -10.29 4.08 -1.12
C ARG A 35 -10.55 4.51 -2.57
N PRO A 36 -11.58 3.94 -3.23
CA PRO A 36 -12.00 4.43 -4.54
C PRO A 36 -12.38 5.91 -4.45
N ASP A 37 -12.02 6.66 -5.48
CA ASP A 37 -12.50 8.03 -5.65
C ASP A 37 -13.90 7.98 -6.28
N GLU A 38 -14.89 8.51 -5.55
CA GLU A 38 -16.31 8.51 -5.95
C GLU A 38 -16.63 9.61 -6.97
N ASP A 39 -15.73 10.59 -7.15
CA ASP A 39 -15.91 11.72 -8.07
C ASP A 39 -15.46 11.42 -9.52
N ILE A 40 -14.86 10.24 -9.74
CA ILE A 40 -14.39 9.80 -11.08
C ILE A 40 -15.60 9.53 -11.97
N VAL A 41 -15.61 10.15 -13.16
CA VAL A 41 -16.79 10.16 -14.03
C VAL A 41 -16.78 8.97 -14.98
N ASN A 42 -15.64 8.65 -15.59
CA ASN A 42 -15.51 7.62 -16.62
C ASN A 42 -14.35 6.66 -16.31
N PRO A 43 -14.38 5.94 -15.17
CA PRO A 43 -13.32 5.02 -14.82
C PRO A 43 -13.24 3.88 -15.84
N ILE A 44 -12.03 3.42 -16.14
CA ILE A 44 -11.86 2.15 -16.84
C ILE A 44 -12.43 0.99 -16.02
N MET A 45 -13.26 0.17 -16.66
CA MET A 45 -13.91 -0.98 -16.03
C MET A 45 -13.55 -2.26 -16.77
N PRO A 46 -12.92 -3.25 -16.10
CA PRO A 46 -12.67 -4.56 -16.69
C PRO A 46 -13.97 -5.29 -17.04
N ILE A 47 -14.06 -5.77 -18.27
CA ILE A 47 -15.16 -6.58 -18.83
C ILE A 47 -14.67 -8.00 -19.06
N GLY A 48 -15.54 -8.99 -18.83
CA GLY A 48 -15.23 -10.41 -19.04
C GLY A 48 -14.42 -11.04 -17.91
N ILE A 49 -14.34 -10.37 -16.75
CA ILE A 49 -13.64 -10.87 -15.55
C ILE A 49 -14.67 -11.42 -14.56
N PRO A 50 -14.78 -12.74 -14.41
CA PRO A 50 -15.83 -13.34 -13.57
C PRO A 50 -15.50 -13.16 -12.08
N MET A 51 -16.42 -12.54 -11.33
CA MET A 51 -16.22 -12.25 -9.89
C MET A 51 -15.93 -13.50 -9.05
N GLN A 52 -16.42 -14.68 -9.46
CA GLN A 52 -16.18 -15.95 -8.77
C GLN A 52 -14.70 -16.37 -8.75
N ASP A 53 -13.93 -15.99 -9.79
CA ASP A 53 -12.50 -16.26 -9.87
C ASP A 53 -11.68 -15.11 -9.28
N TYR A 54 -12.25 -13.90 -9.24
CA TYR A 54 -11.60 -12.65 -8.81
C TYR A 54 -12.31 -12.07 -7.58
N SER A 55 -12.25 -12.80 -6.47
CA SER A 55 -12.83 -12.36 -5.20
C SER A 55 -12.18 -11.07 -4.69
N GLN A 56 -12.97 -10.17 -4.10
CA GLN A 56 -12.43 -9.01 -3.38
C GLN A 56 -11.60 -9.42 -2.16
N VAL A 57 -12.03 -10.48 -1.46
CA VAL A 57 -11.26 -11.13 -0.41
C VAL A 57 -10.59 -12.35 -1.01
N MET A 58 -9.37 -12.12 -1.45
CA MET A 58 -8.57 -13.13 -2.14
C MET A 58 -7.60 -13.78 -1.17
N ILE A 59 -7.91 -15.02 -0.78
CA ILE A 59 -7.04 -15.86 0.03
C ILE A 59 -5.93 -16.48 -0.83
N ALA A 60 -4.87 -17.00 -0.19
CA ALA A 60 -3.73 -17.63 -0.86
C ALA A 60 -4.14 -18.65 -1.92
N GLY A 61 -5.07 -19.53 -1.57
CA GLY A 61 -5.54 -20.58 -2.46
C GLY A 61 -6.25 -20.03 -3.70
N ASP A 62 -7.01 -18.94 -3.56
CA ASP A 62 -7.72 -18.30 -4.67
C ASP A 62 -6.71 -17.64 -5.61
N PHE A 63 -5.77 -16.88 -5.04
CA PHE A 63 -4.70 -16.23 -5.78
C PHE A 63 -3.82 -17.24 -6.55
N ALA A 64 -3.48 -18.36 -5.93
CA ALA A 64 -2.68 -19.41 -6.57
C ALA A 64 -3.39 -20.03 -7.78
N ARG A 65 -4.73 -20.05 -7.79
CA ARG A 65 -5.53 -20.56 -8.92
C ARG A 65 -5.73 -19.52 -10.03
N LEU A 66 -5.47 -18.24 -9.77
CA LEU A 66 -5.50 -17.21 -10.80
C LEU A 66 -4.46 -17.54 -11.87
N ARG A 67 -4.95 -17.65 -13.10
CA ARG A 67 -4.12 -17.69 -14.30
C ARG A 67 -4.05 -16.28 -14.86
N ASP A 68 -2.96 -15.98 -15.56
CA ASP A 68 -2.91 -14.76 -16.37
C ASP A 68 -4.09 -14.80 -17.35
N ARG A 69 -4.83 -13.69 -17.41
CA ARG A 69 -6.02 -13.57 -18.24
C ARG A 69 -5.99 -12.30 -19.05
N VAL A 70 -6.81 -12.35 -20.09
CA VAL A 70 -7.17 -11.24 -20.93
C VAL A 70 -8.60 -10.84 -20.59
N GLY A 71 -8.79 -9.57 -20.28
CA GLY A 71 -10.08 -8.91 -20.16
C GLY A 71 -10.25 -7.88 -21.26
N PHE A 72 -11.38 -7.19 -21.21
CA PHE A 72 -11.68 -6.11 -22.13
C PHE A 72 -12.07 -4.82 -21.40
N TYR A 73 -12.11 -3.71 -22.12
CA TYR A 73 -12.72 -2.47 -21.66
C TYR A 73 -13.44 -1.77 -22.81
N GLU A 74 -14.44 -0.95 -22.51
CA GLU A 74 -15.15 -0.18 -23.51
C GLU A 74 -14.47 1.19 -23.72
N PRO A 75 -13.94 1.50 -24.91
CA PRO A 75 -13.34 2.80 -25.18
C PRO A 75 -14.41 3.90 -25.16
N LYS A 76 -14.14 4.99 -24.44
CA LYS A 76 -15.07 6.14 -24.32
C LYS A 76 -14.29 7.44 -24.39
N ILE A 77 -14.95 8.50 -24.88
CA ILE A 77 -14.41 9.85 -24.80
C ILE A 77 -14.25 10.21 -23.32
N GLY A 78 -13.05 10.66 -22.95
CA GLY A 78 -12.75 11.00 -21.56
C GLY A 78 -12.60 9.78 -20.64
N LEU A 79 -12.26 8.60 -21.17
CA LEU A 79 -11.92 7.43 -20.37
C LEU A 79 -10.75 7.74 -19.42
N GLU A 80 -10.96 7.46 -18.14
CA GLU A 80 -9.99 7.69 -17.07
C GLU A 80 -9.32 6.37 -16.69
N VAL A 81 -8.04 6.24 -17.05
CA VAL A 81 -7.23 5.06 -16.69
C VAL A 81 -6.74 5.23 -15.26
N CYS A 82 -7.44 4.60 -14.33
CA CYS A 82 -7.14 4.70 -12.89
C CYS A 82 -5.85 3.96 -12.51
N ASP A 83 -5.13 4.48 -11.51
CA ASP A 83 -3.94 3.83 -10.95
C ASP A 83 -4.32 2.62 -10.08
N PHE A 84 -5.55 2.58 -9.56
CA PHE A 84 -6.11 1.48 -8.80
C PHE A 84 -7.51 1.13 -9.28
N LEU A 85 -7.82 -0.16 -9.32
CA LEU A 85 -9.16 -0.69 -9.54
C LEU A 85 -9.57 -1.48 -8.31
N PHE A 86 -10.81 -1.30 -7.86
CA PHE A 86 -11.34 -1.96 -6.67
C PHE A 86 -12.31 -3.09 -7.01
N ALA A 87 -12.65 -3.26 -8.28
CA ALA A 87 -13.56 -4.29 -8.76
C ALA A 87 -13.07 -4.93 -10.08
N PRO A 88 -13.31 -6.24 -10.29
CA PRO A 88 -13.93 -7.19 -9.34
C PRO A 88 -13.05 -7.55 -8.14
N THR A 89 -11.74 -7.34 -8.24
CA THR A 89 -10.79 -7.45 -7.13
C THR A 89 -9.85 -6.24 -7.14
N PHE A 90 -9.04 -6.08 -6.10
CA PHE A 90 -8.06 -4.99 -6.05
C PHE A 90 -6.97 -5.20 -7.11
N MET A 91 -6.76 -4.19 -7.95
CA MET A 91 -5.73 -4.19 -8.99
C MET A 91 -4.98 -2.86 -8.99
N VAL A 92 -3.73 -2.93 -9.42
CA VAL A 92 -2.77 -1.85 -9.37
C VAL A 92 -2.22 -1.61 -10.76
N GLY A 93 -2.22 -0.37 -11.22
CA GLY A 93 -1.67 0.03 -12.50
C GLY A 93 -0.14 -0.02 -12.53
N LYS A 94 0.43 0.04 -13.74
CA LYS A 94 1.88 -0.12 -14.00
C LYS A 94 2.75 0.83 -13.19
N LYS A 95 2.28 2.05 -13.01
CA LYS A 95 2.98 3.10 -12.29
C LYS A 95 3.14 2.77 -10.81
N MET A 96 2.11 2.19 -10.20
CA MET A 96 2.07 1.91 -8.77
C MET A 96 2.64 0.54 -8.41
N ILE A 97 2.56 -0.47 -9.30
CA ILE A 97 3.03 -1.84 -8.96
C ILE A 97 4.54 -1.89 -8.69
N SER A 98 5.32 -1.02 -9.33
CA SER A 98 6.76 -0.90 -9.09
C SER A 98 7.07 -0.49 -7.65
N LEU A 99 6.30 0.44 -7.10
CA LEU A 99 6.40 0.88 -5.70
C LEU A 99 5.99 -0.26 -4.76
N PHE A 100 4.88 -0.93 -5.04
CA PHE A 100 4.40 -2.05 -4.22
C PHE A 100 5.46 -3.15 -4.07
N ARG A 101 6.11 -3.54 -5.18
CA ARG A 101 7.20 -4.54 -5.17
C ARG A 101 8.45 -4.07 -4.43
N ALA A 102 8.73 -2.76 -4.43
CA ALA A 102 9.85 -2.21 -3.69
C ALA A 102 9.58 -2.16 -2.17
N LEU A 103 8.32 -1.95 -1.78
CA LEU A 103 7.91 -1.87 -0.37
C LEU A 103 7.75 -3.25 0.28
N ALA A 104 7.27 -4.24 -0.47
CA ALA A 104 7.09 -5.61 -0.02
C ALA A 104 7.73 -6.57 -1.05
N PRO A 105 9.00 -6.97 -0.86
CA PRO A 105 9.69 -7.89 -1.78
C PRO A 105 9.04 -9.27 -1.90
N GLU A 106 8.29 -9.69 -0.87
CA GLU A 106 7.50 -10.91 -0.82
C GLU A 106 6.16 -10.82 -1.57
N LEU A 107 5.82 -9.64 -2.09
CA LEU A 107 4.58 -9.41 -2.82
C LEU A 107 4.50 -10.28 -4.08
N GLU A 108 3.54 -11.17 -4.10
CA GLU A 108 3.20 -11.90 -5.31
C GLU A 108 2.24 -11.08 -6.19
N THR A 109 2.35 -11.24 -7.51
CA THR A 109 1.47 -10.52 -8.45
C THR A 109 1.02 -11.43 -9.59
N ARG A 110 -0.24 -11.29 -10.01
CA ARG A 110 -0.77 -11.83 -11.27
C ARG A 110 -1.12 -10.69 -12.22
N THR A 111 -0.97 -10.91 -13.52
CA THR A 111 -1.22 -9.85 -14.51
C THR A 111 -2.56 -10.05 -15.19
N LEU A 112 -3.28 -8.95 -15.39
CA LEU A 112 -4.47 -8.86 -16.20
C LEU A 112 -4.23 -7.84 -17.32
N ALA A 113 -4.26 -8.31 -18.56
CA ALA A 113 -4.21 -7.43 -19.73
C ALA A 113 -5.64 -7.09 -20.17
N LEU A 114 -5.92 -5.81 -20.38
CA LEU A 114 -7.20 -5.31 -20.87
C LEU A 114 -7.05 -4.78 -22.30
N PHE A 115 -7.89 -5.28 -23.19
CA PHE A 115 -7.95 -4.82 -24.58
C PHE A 115 -9.25 -4.06 -24.83
N PRO A 116 -9.27 -3.11 -25.77
CA PRO A 116 -10.53 -2.51 -26.19
C PRO A 116 -11.48 -3.59 -26.74
N VAL A 117 -12.76 -3.54 -26.39
CA VAL A 117 -13.78 -4.44 -26.98
C VAL A 117 -13.86 -4.23 -28.50
N GLU A 118 -13.77 -2.97 -28.95
CA GLU A 118 -13.75 -2.57 -30.35
C GLU A 118 -12.76 -1.43 -30.58
N GLY A 119 -12.14 -1.39 -31.76
CA GLY A 119 -11.23 -0.31 -32.19
C GLY A 119 -9.77 -0.44 -31.72
N ASP A 120 -8.96 0.58 -32.02
CA ASP A 120 -7.49 0.58 -31.84
C ASP A 120 -7.03 1.20 -30.51
N GLY A 121 -7.80 0.98 -29.42
CA GLY A 121 -7.40 1.40 -28.08
C GLY A 121 -6.13 0.68 -27.59
N PRO A 122 -5.33 1.30 -26.69
CA PRO A 122 -4.13 0.67 -26.17
C PRO A 122 -4.44 -0.54 -25.30
N GLU A 123 -3.55 -1.53 -25.31
CA GLU A 123 -3.52 -2.55 -24.27
C GLU A 123 -3.15 -1.90 -22.92
N ILE A 124 -3.96 -2.16 -21.89
CA ILE A 124 -3.74 -1.65 -20.54
C ILE A 124 -3.52 -2.83 -19.59
N ASN A 125 -2.40 -2.81 -18.88
CA ASN A 125 -2.06 -3.85 -17.93
C ASN A 125 -2.35 -3.41 -16.49
N TYR A 126 -2.99 -4.31 -15.75
CA TYR A 126 -3.16 -4.23 -14.30
C TYR A 126 -2.52 -5.43 -13.63
N TRP A 127 -2.08 -5.24 -12.39
CA TRP A 127 -1.52 -6.29 -11.56
C TRP A 127 -2.41 -6.50 -10.35
N ILE A 128 -2.68 -7.76 -10.05
CA ILE A 128 -3.41 -8.18 -8.86
C ILE A 128 -2.35 -8.52 -7.82
N PRO A 129 -2.12 -7.66 -6.81
CA PRO A 129 -1.19 -7.94 -5.75
C PRO A 129 -1.78 -8.92 -4.73
N TYR A 130 -0.93 -9.77 -4.18
CA TYR A 130 -1.27 -10.63 -3.06
C TYR A 130 -0.29 -10.44 -1.91
N LEU A 131 -0.83 -10.04 -0.76
CA LEU A 131 -0.20 -10.14 0.55
C LEU A 131 -1.12 -10.96 1.46
N PRO A 132 -0.55 -11.79 2.36
CA PRO A 132 -1.32 -12.37 3.45
C PRO A 132 -2.01 -11.27 4.26
N PRO A 133 -3.31 -11.37 4.52
CA PRO A 133 -4.01 -10.37 5.31
C PRO A 133 -3.55 -10.42 6.77
N VAL A 134 -3.40 -9.25 7.37
CA VAL A 134 -3.17 -9.10 8.81
C VAL A 134 -4.46 -8.67 9.50
N ASP A 135 -4.68 -9.17 10.71
CA ASP A 135 -5.77 -8.72 11.55
C ASP A 135 -5.28 -7.47 12.31
N CYS A 136 -5.47 -6.29 11.72
CA CYS A 136 -5.02 -5.02 12.28
C CYS A 136 -6.11 -3.97 12.41
N LEU A 137 -7.31 -4.25 11.87
CA LEU A 137 -8.43 -3.33 11.88
C LEU A 137 -9.42 -3.67 13.01
N GLU A 138 -9.75 -2.66 13.80
CA GLU A 138 -10.78 -2.75 14.84
C GLU A 138 -11.87 -1.71 14.64
N ILE A 139 -12.99 -1.84 15.36
CA ILE A 139 -13.99 -0.77 15.46
C ILE A 139 -13.59 0.12 16.62
N CYS A 140 -13.39 1.41 16.37
CA CYS A 140 -13.49 2.40 17.44
C CYS A 140 -14.72 3.25 17.21
N GLN A 141 -15.63 3.28 18.20
CA GLN A 141 -16.86 4.05 18.13
C GLN A 141 -17.65 3.65 16.86
N ASP A 142 -17.56 4.47 15.80
CA ASP A 142 -18.28 4.28 14.53
C ASP A 142 -17.34 4.16 13.30
N SER A 143 -16.02 4.06 13.49
CA SER A 143 -15.03 3.99 12.40
C SER A 143 -14.05 2.82 12.54
N CYS A 144 -13.31 2.55 11.47
CA CYS A 144 -12.19 1.60 11.50
C CYS A 144 -10.95 2.26 12.12
N CYS A 145 -10.36 1.59 13.10
CA CYS A 145 -9.06 1.95 13.69
C CYS A 145 -8.01 0.90 13.36
N VAL A 146 -6.75 1.31 13.42
CA VAL A 146 -5.61 0.41 13.40
C VAL A 146 -5.12 0.08 14.81
N ARG A 147 -4.78 -1.18 15.05
CA ARG A 147 -3.99 -1.60 16.23
C ARG A 147 -2.52 -1.23 16.03
N PRO A 148 -1.90 -0.40 16.89
CA PRO A 148 -0.50 0.01 16.71
C PRO A 148 0.48 -1.17 16.74
N ASP A 149 0.28 -2.13 17.65
CA ASP A 149 1.24 -3.22 17.88
C ASP A 149 1.38 -4.16 16.67
N CYS A 150 0.35 -4.30 15.84
CA CYS A 150 0.37 -5.19 14.68
C CYS A 150 0.96 -4.53 13.42
N LEU A 151 1.17 -3.22 13.44
CA LEU A 151 1.74 -2.45 12.32
C LEU A 151 3.21 -2.10 12.54
N ALA A 152 3.79 -2.48 13.69
CA ALA A 152 5.18 -2.22 14.00
C ALA A 152 6.12 -2.81 12.93
N GLY A 153 6.97 -1.96 12.36
CA GLY A 153 7.91 -2.34 11.29
C GLY A 153 7.29 -2.56 9.91
N GLN A 154 5.98 -2.36 9.77
CA GLN A 154 5.28 -2.42 8.49
C GLN A 154 5.19 -1.03 7.87
N VAL A 155 5.05 -0.96 6.55
CA VAL A 155 4.81 0.30 5.82
C VAL A 155 3.61 0.23 4.88
N MET A 156 3.18 -0.98 4.54
CA MET A 156 2.05 -1.34 3.71
C MET A 156 1.49 -2.65 4.24
N VAL A 157 0.18 -2.73 4.47
CA VAL A 157 -0.49 -3.96 4.88
C VAL A 157 -1.82 -4.12 4.14
N LYS A 158 -2.25 -5.37 4.02
CA LYS A 158 -3.60 -5.74 3.59
C LYS A 158 -4.38 -6.22 4.81
N CYS A 159 -5.55 -5.67 5.05
CA CYS A 159 -6.51 -6.16 6.03
C CYS A 159 -7.78 -6.65 5.32
N GLU A 160 -8.52 -7.55 5.94
CA GLU A 160 -9.77 -8.08 5.37
C GLU A 160 -10.91 -7.90 6.36
N ARG A 161 -12.02 -7.33 5.91
CA ARG A 161 -13.17 -7.06 6.77
C ARG A 161 -14.46 -7.00 5.98
N LYS A 162 -15.54 -7.59 6.50
CA LYS A 162 -16.88 -7.58 5.87
C LYS A 162 -16.91 -7.97 4.38
N ARG A 163 -16.00 -8.85 3.93
CA ARG A 163 -15.82 -9.26 2.52
C ARG A 163 -15.19 -8.19 1.61
N GLU A 164 -14.49 -7.23 2.19
CA GLU A 164 -13.69 -6.23 1.50
C GLU A 164 -12.22 -6.35 1.94
N ALA A 165 -11.31 -6.05 1.01
CA ALA A 165 -9.88 -5.95 1.30
C ALA A 165 -9.50 -4.47 1.44
N HIS A 166 -8.89 -4.13 2.56
CA HIS A 166 -8.43 -2.78 2.89
C HIS A 166 -6.91 -2.71 2.73
N TRP A 167 -6.45 -1.84 1.84
CA TRP A 167 -5.03 -1.57 1.65
C TRP A 167 -4.64 -0.33 2.46
N ILE A 168 -3.73 -0.53 3.41
CA ILE A 168 -3.39 0.46 4.42
C ILE A 168 -1.89 0.77 4.31
N PHE A 169 -1.57 2.06 4.35
CA PHE A 169 -0.24 2.58 4.09
C PHE A 169 0.19 3.54 5.19
N SER A 170 1.47 3.50 5.54
CA SER A 170 2.08 4.52 6.38
C SER A 170 2.09 5.88 5.66
N LEU A 171 2.15 6.98 6.41
CA LEU A 171 2.24 8.34 5.86
C LEU A 171 3.29 8.46 4.74
N ALA A 172 4.52 8.00 5.00
CA ALA A 172 5.62 8.10 4.04
C ALA A 172 5.34 7.36 2.72
N VAL A 173 4.57 6.28 2.76
CA VAL A 173 4.15 5.56 1.55
C VAL A 173 2.98 6.26 0.87
N ALA A 174 1.99 6.75 1.62
CA ALA A 174 0.87 7.50 1.08
C ALA A 174 1.35 8.75 0.32
N GLU A 175 2.30 9.51 0.89
CA GLU A 175 2.94 10.65 0.23
C GLU A 175 3.66 10.26 -1.06
N GLN A 176 4.36 9.12 -1.06
CA GLN A 176 5.01 8.60 -2.25
C GLN A 176 4.00 8.23 -3.36
N ILE A 177 2.84 7.68 -2.99
CA ILE A 177 1.76 7.37 -3.95
C ILE A 177 1.19 8.68 -4.52
N LEU A 178 0.88 9.65 -3.65
CA LEU A 178 0.36 10.96 -4.06
C LEU A 178 1.33 11.72 -4.96
N ALA A 179 2.63 11.73 -4.64
CA ALA A 179 3.67 12.41 -5.40
C ALA A 179 3.84 11.86 -6.83
N ARG A 180 3.35 10.64 -7.10
CA ARG A 180 3.32 10.07 -8.44
C ARG A 180 2.12 10.58 -9.26
N GLY A 181 1.17 11.31 -8.66
CA GLY A 181 -0.02 11.83 -9.33
C GLY A 181 -1.13 10.77 -9.39
N LEU A 182 -1.62 10.36 -8.22
CA LEU A 182 -2.65 9.34 -8.04
C LEU A 182 -3.93 9.65 -8.84
N MET A 183 -4.45 8.65 -9.57
CA MET A 183 -5.75 8.72 -10.26
C MET A 183 -6.69 7.59 -9.80
N GLY A 184 -7.96 7.92 -9.55
CA GLY A 184 -9.00 6.93 -9.27
C GLY A 184 -9.10 6.45 -7.83
N ALA A 185 -8.37 7.08 -6.91
CA ALA A 185 -8.39 6.74 -5.49
C ALA A 185 -8.01 7.95 -4.63
N HIS A 186 -8.39 7.90 -3.36
CA HIS A 186 -7.99 8.87 -2.34
C HIS A 186 -7.58 8.15 -1.04
N PHE A 187 -6.97 8.89 -0.12
CA PHE A 187 -6.57 8.38 1.19
C PHE A 187 -7.49 8.88 2.29
N VAL A 188 -7.89 7.98 3.18
CA VAL A 188 -8.59 8.30 4.43
C VAL A 188 -7.68 8.00 5.60
N ARG A 189 -7.46 8.98 6.48
CA ARG A 189 -6.66 8.78 7.69
C ARG A 189 -7.37 7.81 8.63
N LEU A 190 -6.65 6.80 9.12
CA LEU A 190 -7.13 5.88 10.14
C LEU A 190 -6.76 6.40 11.52
N SER A 191 -7.69 6.26 12.46
CA SER A 191 -7.44 6.46 13.89
C SER A 191 -6.68 5.28 14.49
N THR A 192 -5.87 5.53 15.50
CA THR A 192 -5.22 4.49 16.30
C THR A 192 -6.16 4.07 17.43
N ALA A 193 -6.28 2.75 17.67
CA ALA A 193 -6.95 2.26 18.87
C ALA A 193 -6.12 2.69 20.07
N GLY A 194 -6.63 3.65 20.86
CA GLY A 194 -5.93 4.12 22.05
C GLY A 194 -5.67 2.98 23.02
N LYS A 195 -4.46 2.88 23.56
CA LYS A 195 -4.26 2.21 24.85
C LYS A 195 -5.05 3.04 25.86
N GLY A 196 -6.15 2.47 26.36
CA GLY A 196 -7.11 3.20 27.17
C GLY A 196 -6.44 4.07 28.23
N GLU A 197 -6.87 5.34 28.30
CA GLU A 197 -6.86 6.05 29.57
C GLU A 197 -7.76 5.24 30.52
N GLN A 198 -7.13 4.39 31.34
CA GLN A 198 -7.74 3.97 32.59
C GLN A 198 -7.76 5.22 33.48
N ILE A 199 -8.95 5.82 33.60
CA ILE A 199 -9.26 6.75 34.70
C ILE A 199 -9.70 5.91 35.90
#